data_AF-A0A2U0RWQ9-F1
#
_entry.id   AF-A0A2U0RWQ9-F1
#
_cell.length_a   1.000
_cell.length_b   1.000
_cell.length_c   1.000
_cell.angle_alpha   90.00
_cell.angle_beta   90.00
_cell.angle_gamma   90.00
#
_symmetry.space_group_name_H-M   'P 1'
#
loop_
_entity.id
_entity.type
_entity.pdbx_description
1 polymer ?
#
loop_
_entity_poly.entity_id
_entity_poly.type
_entity_poly.pdbx_seq_one_letter_code
_entity_poly.pdbx_strand_id
1 'polypeptide(L)'
;MASEIEVGTKYIPDMSKTEIDDLRKQFTESSLKVIKDNIERMKKAWPNRPKEMEYFDEISNLFGKRQQEISEQKQAGKKVIGYTCMFAPIELIIAAGAIPVRVGSGWYDSAKLGDRIMPVEVCPVIRSTVGAKMVHLSPFLELSDAIITPLTCDGRTKLSEILADYKPIWRMSPPRVKDDAHALQLWKEEILVIKQKIEELTGTKITRQNLKEAIEKLQKATKAFRRLQEIRKGAPVITGRDAMLVNQTSLWDDIERWTQKTDELCDVLEKRVEEKDYATYPDTPRVMITGTPMI
;
A
#
# COMPACT_ATOMS: atom_id res chain seq x y z
N MET A 1 37.60 10.84 -10.65
CA MET A 1 37.26 12.02 -9.83
C MET A 1 35.77 11.95 -9.55
N ALA A 2 35.38 11.40 -8.41
CA ALA A 2 33.97 11.41 -7.99
C ALA A 2 33.63 12.87 -7.67
N SER A 3 32.78 13.48 -8.48
CA SER A 3 32.27 14.82 -8.20
C SER A 3 31.66 14.82 -6.81
N GLU A 4 32.06 15.78 -5.99
CA GLU A 4 31.38 16.11 -4.73
C GLU A 4 29.87 16.08 -4.99
N ILE A 5 29.18 15.15 -4.32
CA ILE A 5 27.74 14.96 -4.47
C ILE A 5 27.11 16.29 -4.04
N GLU A 6 26.45 16.99 -4.96
CA GLU A 6 25.60 18.14 -4.65
C GLU A 6 24.76 17.82 -3.40
N VAL A 7 25.06 18.51 -2.30
CA VAL A 7 24.32 18.39 -1.05
C VAL A 7 23.08 19.27 -1.20
N GLY A 8 21.99 18.66 -1.65
CA GLY A 8 20.71 19.34 -1.90
C GLY A 8 19.69 18.41 -2.57
N THR A 9 18.42 18.80 -2.57
CA THR A 9 17.38 18.07 -3.33
C THR A 9 17.56 18.38 -4.81
N LYS A 10 17.79 17.34 -5.61
CA LYS A 10 18.10 17.45 -7.04
C LYS A 10 16.86 17.63 -7.90
N TYR A 11 15.74 17.05 -7.47
CA TYR A 11 14.56 16.90 -8.33
C TYR A 11 13.39 17.81 -7.96
N ILE A 12 13.12 17.98 -6.66
CA ILE A 12 11.99 18.78 -6.19
C ILE A 12 12.53 20.18 -5.84
N PRO A 13 11.98 21.26 -6.40
CA PRO A 13 12.38 22.62 -6.09
C PRO A 13 11.94 23.01 -4.68
N ASP A 14 12.65 23.96 -4.09
CA ASP A 14 12.28 24.52 -2.80
C ASP A 14 10.90 25.18 -2.86
N MET A 15 10.08 24.90 -1.85
CA MET A 15 8.77 25.51 -1.64
C MET A 15 8.76 26.19 -0.27
N SER A 16 8.04 27.30 -0.16
CA SER A 16 7.92 27.97 1.14
C SER A 16 7.17 27.09 2.13
N LYS A 17 7.53 27.16 3.42
CA LYS A 17 6.83 26.40 4.47
C LYS A 17 5.32 26.69 4.48
N THR A 18 4.93 27.95 4.26
CA THR A 18 3.52 28.37 4.18
C THR A 18 2.81 27.69 3.02
N GLU A 19 3.40 27.67 1.82
CA GLU A 19 2.82 26.98 0.66
C GLU A 19 2.65 25.48 0.93
N ILE A 20 3.66 24.84 1.53
CA ILE A 20 3.61 23.42 1.90
C ILE A 20 2.46 23.15 2.88
N ASP A 21 2.36 23.94 3.95
CA ASP A 21 1.36 23.74 5.01
C ASP A 21 -0.07 23.97 4.48
N ASP A 22 -0.27 25.01 3.65
CA ASP A 22 -1.56 25.32 3.03
C ASP A 22 -2.01 24.22 2.06
N LEU A 23 -1.14 23.78 1.16
CA LEU A 23 -1.43 22.70 0.22
C LEU A 23 -1.69 21.37 0.94
N ARG A 24 -0.89 21.05 1.97
CA ARG A 24 -1.10 19.83 2.77
C ARG A 24 -2.47 19.84 3.43
N LYS A 25 -2.87 20.96 4.03
CA LYS A 25 -4.20 21.12 4.64
C LYS A 25 -5.31 20.94 3.60
N GLN A 26 -5.22 21.65 2.48
CA GLN A 26 -6.19 21.56 1.39
C GLN A 26 -6.32 20.13 0.85
N PHE A 27 -5.20 19.44 0.61
CA PHE A 27 -5.20 18.08 0.07
C PHE A 27 -5.74 17.06 1.08
N THR A 28 -5.45 17.25 2.37
CA THR A 28 -6.01 16.41 3.44
C THR A 28 -7.53 16.54 3.49
N GLU A 29 -8.05 17.77 3.49
CA GLU A 29 -9.49 18.05 3.49
C GLU A 29 -10.18 17.48 2.24
N SER A 30 -9.59 17.69 1.06
CA SER A 30 -10.06 17.12 -0.22
C SER A 30 -10.11 15.59 -0.18
N SER A 31 -9.05 14.94 0.31
CA SER A 31 -9.00 13.48 0.44
C SER A 31 -10.08 12.95 1.37
N LEU A 32 -10.23 13.54 2.56
CA LEU A 32 -11.25 13.11 3.53
C LEU A 32 -12.66 13.26 2.97
N LYS A 33 -12.91 14.34 2.24
CA LYS A 33 -14.18 14.55 1.54
C LYS A 33 -14.43 13.47 0.48
N VAL A 34 -13.45 13.15 -0.37
CA VAL A 34 -13.58 12.12 -1.41
C VAL A 34 -13.84 10.74 -0.80
N ILE A 35 -13.12 10.39 0.26
CA ILE A 35 -13.33 9.14 1.00
C ILE A 35 -14.78 9.07 1.52
N LYS A 36 -15.21 10.12 2.23
CA LYS A 36 -16.59 10.21 2.78
C LYS A 36 -17.64 10.08 1.67
N ASP A 37 -17.51 10.85 0.59
CA ASP A 37 -18.45 10.84 -0.52
C ASP A 37 -18.52 9.45 -1.19
N ASN A 38 -17.40 8.75 -1.31
CA ASN A 38 -17.37 7.38 -1.85
C ASN A 38 -18.03 6.37 -0.93
N ILE A 39 -17.76 6.42 0.37
CA ILE A 39 -18.42 5.55 1.36
C ILE A 39 -19.93 5.79 1.37
N GLU A 40 -20.38 7.04 1.35
CA GLU A 40 -21.82 7.34 1.28
C GLU A 40 -22.48 6.85 -0.02
N ARG A 41 -21.77 6.93 -1.16
CA ARG A 41 -22.23 6.33 -2.41
C ARG A 41 -22.32 4.80 -2.31
N MET A 42 -21.38 4.14 -1.63
CA MET A 42 -21.40 2.69 -1.41
C MET A 42 -22.57 2.28 -0.51
N LYS A 43 -22.79 2.99 0.60
CA LYS A 43 -23.95 2.79 1.50
C LYS A 43 -25.29 3.00 0.78
N LYS A 44 -25.39 4.02 -0.07
CA LYS A 44 -26.59 4.25 -0.88
C LYS A 44 -26.83 3.15 -1.92
N ALA A 45 -25.76 2.63 -2.53
CA ALA A 45 -25.84 1.59 -3.54
C ALA A 45 -26.22 0.21 -2.95
N TRP A 46 -25.80 -0.06 -1.71
CA TRP A 46 -26.16 -1.28 -0.99
C TRP A 46 -26.58 -0.93 0.45
N PRO A 47 -27.87 -0.58 0.68
CA PRO A 47 -28.34 -0.14 1.99
C PRO A 47 -28.16 -1.18 3.11
N ASN A 48 -28.25 -2.46 2.76
CA ASN A 48 -28.12 -3.58 3.70
C ASN A 48 -26.67 -4.10 3.82
N ARG A 49 -25.67 -3.22 3.70
CA ARG A 49 -24.24 -3.55 3.89
C ARG A 49 -24.02 -4.28 5.24
N PRO A 50 -23.21 -5.36 5.28
CA PRO A 50 -22.79 -6.00 6.52
C PRO A 50 -22.13 -4.99 7.47
N LYS A 51 -22.37 -5.13 8.77
CA LYS A 51 -21.78 -4.26 9.78
C LYS A 51 -20.25 -4.35 9.79
N GLU A 52 -19.72 -5.51 9.42
CA GLU A 52 -18.30 -5.80 9.28
C GLU A 52 -17.60 -4.83 8.30
N MET A 53 -18.35 -4.22 7.37
CA MET A 53 -17.83 -3.19 6.47
C MET A 53 -17.41 -1.90 7.19
N GLU A 54 -17.97 -1.59 8.38
CA GLU A 54 -17.63 -0.38 9.15
C GLU A 54 -16.15 -0.30 9.50
N TYR A 55 -15.52 -1.44 9.78
CA TYR A 55 -14.08 -1.51 10.05
C TYR A 55 -13.26 -1.07 8.82
N PHE A 56 -13.61 -1.55 7.63
CA PHE A 56 -12.90 -1.18 6.40
C PHE A 56 -13.14 0.28 6.00
N ASP A 57 -14.35 0.79 6.25
CA ASP A 57 -14.69 2.21 6.10
C ASP A 57 -13.79 3.08 7.02
N GLU A 58 -13.57 2.67 8.28
CA GLU A 58 -12.69 3.38 9.23
C GLU A 58 -11.22 3.38 8.77
N ILE A 59 -10.70 2.21 8.38
CA ILE A 59 -9.30 2.07 7.94
C ILE A 59 -9.02 2.82 6.64
N SER A 60 -10.05 3.06 5.80
CA SER A 60 -9.92 3.88 4.60
C SER A 60 -9.49 5.33 4.89
N ASN A 61 -9.67 5.82 6.12
CA ASN A 61 -9.12 7.09 6.56
C ASN A 61 -7.62 6.98 6.81
N LEU A 62 -6.84 7.32 5.78
CA LEU A 62 -5.38 7.27 5.78
C LEU A 62 -4.72 8.21 6.82
N PHE A 63 -5.47 9.19 7.35
CA PHE A 63 -5.01 10.15 8.37
C PHE A 63 -5.54 9.82 9.77
N GLY A 64 -6.21 8.68 9.93
CA GLY A 64 -6.88 8.29 11.16
C GLY A 64 -6.07 7.32 12.02
N LYS A 65 -6.77 6.31 12.55
CA LYS A 65 -6.26 5.33 13.50
C LYS A 65 -4.92 4.71 13.10
N ARG A 66 -4.79 4.28 11.85
CA ARG A 66 -3.59 3.55 11.42
C ARG A 66 -2.32 4.42 11.44
N GLN A 67 -2.44 5.70 11.09
CA GLN A 67 -1.33 6.65 11.22
C GLN A 67 -0.88 6.78 12.68
N GLN A 68 -1.84 6.89 13.61
CA GLN A 68 -1.54 7.02 15.04
C GLN A 68 -0.82 5.79 15.58
N GLU A 69 -1.33 4.58 15.29
CA GLU A 69 -0.70 3.33 15.70
C GLU A 69 0.74 3.19 15.19
N ILE A 70 1.00 3.53 13.93
CA ILE A 70 2.35 3.46 13.36
C ILE A 70 3.26 4.47 14.04
N SER A 71 2.76 5.69 14.31
CA SER A 71 3.51 6.73 15.02
C SER A 71 3.88 6.29 16.44
N GLU A 72 2.93 5.74 17.20
CA GLU A 72 3.15 5.23 18.56
C GLU A 72 4.16 4.07 18.57
N GLN A 73 4.01 3.11 17.65
CA GLN A 73 4.95 1.98 17.55
C GLN A 73 6.35 2.44 17.16
N LYS A 74 6.45 3.46 16.29
CA LYS A 74 7.73 4.07 15.92
C LYS A 74 8.38 4.79 17.11
N GLN A 75 7.59 5.53 17.90
CA GLN A 75 8.06 6.16 19.15
C GLN A 75 8.53 5.10 20.16
N ALA A 76 7.90 3.92 20.18
CA ALA A 76 8.32 2.76 20.97
C ALA A 76 9.54 2.02 20.38
N GLY A 77 10.17 2.54 19.33
CA GLY A 77 11.42 2.03 18.76
C GLY A 77 11.27 1.08 17.58
N LYS A 78 10.04 0.73 17.15
CA LYS A 78 9.87 -0.07 15.92
C LYS A 78 10.30 0.72 14.69
N LYS A 79 10.92 0.03 13.73
CA LYS A 79 11.22 0.59 12.41
C LYS A 79 10.02 0.47 11.48
N VAL A 80 9.84 1.46 10.62
CA VAL A 80 8.82 1.47 9.57
C VAL A 80 9.54 1.35 8.23
N ILE A 81 9.24 0.32 7.45
CA ILE A 81 9.85 0.12 6.14
C ILE A 81 8.75 0.25 5.07
N GLY A 82 8.88 1.30 4.28
CA GLY A 82 8.00 1.55 3.15
C GLY A 82 8.29 0.61 1.98
N TYR A 83 7.27 0.30 1.18
CA TYR A 83 7.46 -0.42 -0.07
C TYR A 83 6.58 0.12 -1.19
N THR A 84 7.07 0.09 -2.43
CA THR A 84 6.37 0.68 -3.59
C THR A 84 5.73 -0.35 -4.51
N CYS A 85 6.05 -1.64 -4.37
CA CYS A 85 5.55 -2.71 -5.25
C CYS A 85 5.45 -4.06 -4.52
N MET A 86 4.57 -4.95 -4.99
CA MET A 86 4.30 -6.27 -4.37
C MET A 86 5.50 -7.23 -4.43
N PHE A 87 6.49 -6.94 -5.28
CA PHE A 87 7.76 -7.69 -5.32
C PHE A 87 8.65 -7.44 -4.10
N ALA A 88 8.35 -6.44 -3.27
CA ALA A 88 9.08 -6.22 -2.02
C ALA A 88 8.78 -7.38 -1.04
N PRO A 89 9.81 -8.00 -0.44
CA PRO A 89 9.63 -9.15 0.46
C PRO A 89 9.18 -8.70 1.85
N ILE A 90 7.89 -8.40 2.00
CA ILE A 90 7.33 -7.90 3.27
C ILE A 90 7.43 -8.93 4.41
N GLU A 91 7.58 -10.21 4.08
CA GLU A 91 7.93 -11.29 5.01
C GLU A 91 9.19 -10.97 5.81
N LEU A 92 10.22 -10.42 5.15
CA LEU A 92 11.49 -10.08 5.78
C LEU A 92 11.33 -8.90 6.74
N ILE A 93 10.50 -7.90 6.36
CA ILE A 93 10.19 -6.75 7.21
C ILE A 93 9.51 -7.23 8.50
N ILE A 94 8.49 -8.08 8.38
CA ILE A 94 7.74 -8.63 9.52
C ILE A 94 8.63 -9.51 10.38
N ALA A 95 9.46 -10.36 9.78
CA ALA A 95 10.38 -11.25 10.50
C ALA A 95 11.42 -10.47 11.34
N ALA A 96 11.79 -9.27 10.90
CA ALA A 96 12.66 -8.36 11.64
C ALA A 96 11.91 -7.48 12.66
N GLY A 97 10.61 -7.71 12.87
CA GLY A 97 9.79 -6.96 13.82
C GLY A 97 9.45 -5.52 13.39
N ALA A 98 9.75 -5.16 12.13
CA ALA A 98 9.42 -3.86 11.57
C ALA A 98 8.01 -3.83 10.96
N ILE A 99 7.51 -2.61 10.71
CA ILE A 99 6.18 -2.36 10.17
C ILE A 99 6.29 -2.14 8.66
N PRO A 100 5.72 -3.03 7.81
CA PRO A 100 5.64 -2.79 6.37
C PRO A 100 4.49 -1.82 6.05
N VAL A 101 4.76 -0.79 5.24
CA VAL A 101 3.72 0.16 4.79
C VAL A 101 3.80 0.44 3.30
N ARG A 102 2.65 0.42 2.59
CA ARG A 102 2.61 0.79 1.18
C ARG A 102 2.71 2.31 1.04
N VAL A 103 3.71 2.81 0.31
CA VAL A 103 3.95 4.27 0.18
C VAL A 103 3.49 4.87 -1.14
N GLY A 104 2.99 4.05 -2.07
CA GLY A 104 2.43 4.54 -3.33
C GLY A 104 1.18 5.38 -3.11
N SER A 105 1.07 6.50 -3.83
CA SER A 105 0.01 7.50 -3.67
C SER A 105 -1.01 7.47 -4.82
N GLY A 106 -2.29 7.73 -4.48
CA GLY A 106 -3.43 7.79 -5.41
C GLY A 106 -4.20 9.13 -5.40
N TRP A 107 -3.76 10.13 -4.64
CA TRP A 107 -4.46 11.43 -4.57
C TRP A 107 -4.37 12.21 -5.87
N TYR A 108 -5.52 12.61 -6.40
CA TYR A 108 -5.63 13.36 -7.65
C TYR A 108 -4.98 14.75 -7.56
N ASP A 109 -5.21 15.48 -6.47
CA ASP A 109 -4.63 16.81 -6.27
C ASP A 109 -3.11 16.75 -6.13
N SER A 110 -2.58 15.71 -5.47
CA SER A 110 -1.13 15.45 -5.43
C SER A 110 -0.57 15.10 -6.81
N ALA A 111 -1.31 14.39 -7.66
CA ALA A 111 -0.86 14.10 -9.02
C ALA A 111 -0.67 15.39 -9.84
N LYS A 112 -1.60 16.34 -9.72
CA LYS A 112 -1.47 17.67 -10.34
C LYS A 112 -0.27 18.45 -9.84
N LEU A 113 0.02 18.38 -8.54
CA LEU A 113 1.22 19.02 -8.01
C LEU A 113 2.50 18.36 -8.56
N GLY A 114 2.48 17.03 -8.69
CA GLY A 114 3.57 16.26 -9.31
C GLY A 114 3.86 16.63 -10.77
N ASP A 115 2.90 17.20 -11.50
CA ASP A 115 3.10 17.69 -12.87
C ASP A 115 4.15 18.81 -12.96
N ARG A 116 4.47 19.48 -11.84
CA ARG A 116 5.57 20.46 -11.76
C ARG A 116 6.95 19.81 -11.94
N ILE A 117 7.07 18.51 -11.67
CA ILE A 117 8.35 17.78 -11.63
C ILE A 117 8.51 16.86 -12.84
N MET A 118 7.39 16.36 -13.38
CA MET A 118 7.43 15.29 -14.37
C MET A 118 6.26 15.39 -15.36
N PRO A 119 6.44 14.90 -16.60
CA PRO A 119 5.42 15.02 -17.65
C PRO A 119 4.09 14.34 -17.29
N VAL A 120 2.99 14.90 -17.77
CA VAL A 120 1.61 14.44 -17.48
C VAL A 120 1.34 13.02 -17.98
N GLU A 121 2.11 12.57 -18.97
CA GLU A 121 2.10 11.23 -19.57
C GLU A 121 2.63 10.16 -18.62
N VAL A 122 3.38 10.55 -17.59
CA VAL A 122 3.85 9.59 -16.59
C VAL A 122 2.67 9.10 -15.73
N CYS A 123 2.73 7.82 -15.36
CA CYS A 123 1.73 7.16 -14.52
C CYS A 123 1.29 8.04 -13.32
N PRO A 124 -0.02 8.24 -13.11
CA PRO A 124 -0.53 9.15 -12.07
C PRO A 124 -0.13 8.71 -10.66
N VAL A 125 0.09 7.42 -10.41
CA VAL A 125 0.60 6.94 -9.10
C VAL A 125 2.00 7.50 -8.82
N ILE A 126 2.84 7.60 -9.84
CA ILE A 126 4.20 8.14 -9.67
C ILE A 126 4.13 9.64 -9.41
N ARG A 127 3.39 10.38 -10.25
CA ARG A 127 3.18 11.82 -10.11
C ARG A 127 2.57 12.18 -8.76
N SER A 128 1.54 11.44 -8.36
CA SER A 128 0.88 11.59 -7.07
C SER A 128 1.83 11.34 -5.90
N THR A 129 2.73 10.35 -6.00
CA THR A 129 3.70 10.06 -4.93
C THR A 129 4.72 11.18 -4.78
N VAL A 130 5.18 11.75 -5.91
CA VAL A 130 6.06 12.93 -5.90
C VAL A 130 5.34 14.14 -5.30
N GLY A 131 4.13 14.48 -5.77
CA GLY A 131 3.38 15.61 -5.22
C GLY A 131 2.99 15.43 -3.75
N ALA A 132 2.68 14.21 -3.31
CA ALA A 132 2.44 13.92 -1.90
C ALA A 132 3.70 14.13 -1.05
N LYS A 133 4.89 13.82 -1.59
CA LYS A 133 6.17 14.09 -0.93
C LYS A 133 6.47 15.59 -0.83
N MET A 134 6.17 16.36 -1.88
CA MET A 134 6.39 17.82 -1.92
C MET A 134 5.71 18.56 -0.76
N VAL A 135 4.60 18.03 -0.25
CA VAL A 135 3.81 18.68 0.83
C VAL A 135 3.70 17.82 2.09
N HIS A 136 4.51 16.76 2.22
CA HIS A 136 4.46 15.83 3.36
C HIS A 136 3.05 15.29 3.65
N LEU A 137 2.28 14.96 2.60
CA LEU A 137 0.90 14.52 2.73
C LEU A 137 0.80 13.10 3.28
N SER A 138 1.55 12.17 2.73
CA SER A 138 1.38 10.74 3.03
C SER A 138 2.05 10.37 4.36
N PRO A 139 1.28 10.01 5.41
CA PRO A 139 1.88 9.62 6.67
C PRO A 139 2.75 8.37 6.53
N PHE A 140 2.37 7.43 5.66
CA PHE A 140 3.13 6.20 5.42
C PHE A 140 4.50 6.48 4.79
N LEU A 141 4.56 7.42 3.83
CA LEU A 141 5.83 7.84 3.26
C LEU A 141 6.68 8.55 4.32
N GLU A 142 6.12 9.54 5.01
CA GLU A 142 6.86 10.36 5.97
C GLU A 142 7.36 9.56 7.17
N LEU A 143 6.58 8.60 7.69
CA LEU A 143 6.96 7.76 8.82
C LEU A 143 7.98 6.67 8.46
N SER A 144 8.19 6.35 7.17
CA SER A 144 9.13 5.31 6.74
C SER A 144 10.60 5.69 7.04
N ASP A 145 11.35 4.77 7.65
CA ASP A 145 12.80 4.89 7.89
C ASP A 145 13.63 4.57 6.64
N ALA A 146 13.14 3.65 5.81
CA ALA A 146 13.70 3.29 4.51
C ALA A 146 12.58 2.82 3.57
N ILE A 147 12.84 2.80 2.26
CA ILE A 147 11.85 2.37 1.26
C ILE A 147 12.45 1.32 0.34
N ILE A 148 11.83 0.14 0.28
CA ILE A 148 12.13 -0.89 -0.71
C ILE A 148 11.42 -0.54 -2.03
N THR A 149 12.20 -0.41 -3.10
CA THR A 149 11.69 -0.04 -4.41
C THR A 149 12.08 -1.05 -5.49
N PRO A 150 11.20 -2.03 -5.78
CA PRO A 150 11.37 -2.89 -6.94
C PRO A 150 11.20 -2.09 -8.25
N LEU A 151 12.24 -2.11 -9.08
CA LEU A 151 12.37 -1.36 -10.34
C LEU A 151 11.59 -2.04 -11.48
N THR A 152 10.28 -2.18 -11.28
CA THR A 152 9.36 -2.92 -12.16
C THR A 152 9.00 -2.18 -13.45
N CYS A 153 8.97 -0.84 -13.41
CA CYS A 153 8.74 0.01 -14.57
C CYS A 153 9.60 1.27 -14.47
N ASP A 154 9.78 1.98 -15.59
CA ASP A 154 10.66 3.15 -15.66
C ASP A 154 10.21 4.27 -14.71
N GLY A 155 8.89 4.42 -14.52
CA GLY A 155 8.32 5.34 -13.55
C GLY A 155 8.74 5.04 -12.11
N ARG A 156 8.87 3.76 -11.73
CA ARG A 156 9.38 3.36 -10.41
C ARG A 156 10.88 3.63 -10.28
N THR A 157 11.65 3.46 -11.36
CA THR A 157 13.06 3.82 -11.40
C THR A 157 13.25 5.30 -11.12
N LYS A 158 12.57 6.18 -11.87
CA LYS A 158 12.64 7.63 -11.64
C LYS A 158 12.13 8.04 -10.26
N LEU A 159 11.04 7.45 -9.78
CA LEU A 159 10.55 7.69 -8.41
C LEU A 159 11.62 7.34 -7.37
N SER A 160 12.34 6.24 -7.56
CA SER A 160 13.39 5.79 -6.64
C SER A 160 14.57 6.75 -6.59
N GLU A 161 14.84 7.49 -7.66
CA GLU A 161 15.90 8.51 -7.71
C GLU A 161 15.43 9.77 -6.99
N ILE A 162 14.20 10.23 -7.27
CA ILE A 162 13.60 11.41 -6.63
C ILE A 162 13.51 11.23 -5.11
N LEU A 163 12.99 10.08 -4.65
CA LEU A 163 12.83 9.85 -3.21
C LEU A 163 14.17 9.63 -2.47
N ALA A 164 15.25 9.31 -3.20
CA ALA A 164 16.57 9.10 -2.59
C ALA A 164 17.20 10.39 -2.06
N ASP A 165 16.73 11.56 -2.50
CA ASP A 165 17.12 12.84 -1.91
C ASP A 165 16.59 13.02 -0.47
N TYR A 166 15.57 12.23 -0.07
CA TYR A 166 14.85 12.41 1.19
C TYR A 166 14.96 11.24 2.16
N LYS A 167 15.04 10.02 1.64
CA LYS A 167 15.00 8.78 2.44
C LYS A 167 15.93 7.73 1.86
N PRO A 168 16.48 6.83 2.68
CA PRO A 168 17.19 5.65 2.19
C PRO A 168 16.30 4.80 1.27
N ILE A 169 16.74 4.60 0.03
CA ILE A 169 16.03 3.79 -0.97
C ILE A 169 16.79 2.50 -1.24
N TRP A 170 16.15 1.37 -0.99
CA TRP A 170 16.67 0.04 -1.29
C TRP A 170 16.04 -0.46 -2.58
N ARG A 171 16.74 -0.24 -3.69
CA ARG A 171 16.30 -0.68 -5.01
C ARG A 171 16.45 -2.20 -5.12
N MET A 172 15.51 -2.82 -5.82
CA MET A 172 15.59 -4.22 -6.24
C MET A 172 15.36 -4.31 -7.74
N SER A 173 16.01 -5.26 -8.41
CA SER A 173 15.83 -5.51 -9.85
C SER A 173 15.07 -6.83 -10.09
N PRO A 174 13.73 -6.81 -10.14
CA PRO A 174 12.98 -7.99 -10.56
C PRO A 174 13.44 -8.47 -11.94
N PRO A 175 13.70 -9.78 -12.12
CA PRO A 175 14.12 -10.28 -13.41
C PRO A 175 12.99 -10.13 -14.43
N ARG A 176 13.37 -9.86 -15.70
CA ARG A 176 12.40 -9.68 -16.80
C ARG A 176 11.87 -11.00 -17.35
N VAL A 177 12.65 -12.06 -17.22
CA VAL A 177 12.31 -13.46 -17.55
C VAL A 177 12.29 -14.27 -16.25
N LYS A 178 11.48 -15.32 -16.18
CA LYS A 178 11.22 -16.05 -14.91
C LYS A 178 11.67 -17.51 -14.94
N ASP A 179 11.90 -18.06 -16.12
CA ASP A 179 11.98 -19.51 -16.33
C ASP A 179 13.41 -19.99 -16.65
N ASP A 180 14.42 -19.25 -16.20
CA ASP A 180 15.82 -19.63 -16.33
C ASP A 180 16.58 -19.51 -15.00
N ALA A 181 17.65 -20.31 -14.88
CA ALA A 181 18.44 -20.41 -13.65
C ALA A 181 19.17 -19.11 -13.29
N HIS A 182 19.54 -18.30 -14.29
CA HIS A 182 20.23 -17.03 -14.07
C HIS A 182 19.28 -16.00 -13.46
N ALA A 183 18.04 -15.89 -13.98
CA ALA A 183 17.00 -15.06 -13.40
C ALA A 183 16.67 -15.43 -11.95
N LEU A 184 16.58 -16.74 -11.65
CA LEU A 184 16.36 -17.22 -10.29
C LEU A 184 17.53 -16.86 -9.36
N GLN A 185 18.76 -17.01 -9.83
CA GLN A 185 19.95 -16.65 -9.05
C GLN A 185 20.00 -15.15 -8.75
N LEU A 186 19.78 -14.29 -9.76
CA LEU A 186 19.69 -12.84 -9.59
C LEU A 186 18.64 -12.47 -8.55
N TRP A 187 17.43 -13.03 -8.67
CA TRP A 187 16.34 -12.71 -7.74
C TRP A 187 16.65 -13.16 -6.30
N LYS A 188 17.28 -14.32 -6.14
CA LYS A 188 17.72 -14.81 -4.82
C LYS A 188 18.74 -13.85 -4.19
N GLU A 189 19.71 -13.36 -4.97
CA GLU A 189 20.72 -12.41 -4.49
C GLU A 189 20.08 -11.07 -4.10
N GLU A 190 19.16 -10.53 -4.90
CA GLU A 190 18.38 -9.33 -4.59
C GLU A 190 17.65 -9.45 -3.24
N ILE A 191 17.02 -10.60 -2.98
CA ILE A 191 16.35 -10.89 -1.70
C ILE A 191 17.35 -10.92 -0.53
N LEU A 192 18.53 -11.52 -0.72
CA LEU A 192 19.56 -11.60 0.32
C LEU A 192 20.16 -10.23 0.65
N VAL A 193 20.35 -9.36 -0.34
CA VAL A 193 20.82 -7.98 -0.13
C VAL A 193 19.78 -7.18 0.66
N ILE A 194 18.49 -7.30 0.32
CA ILE A 194 17.42 -6.65 1.07
C ILE A 194 17.33 -7.17 2.51
N LYS A 195 17.46 -8.49 2.70
CA LYS A 195 17.52 -9.09 4.04
C LYS A 195 18.61 -8.43 4.89
N GLN A 196 19.84 -8.30 4.36
CA GLN A 196 20.96 -7.68 5.08
C GLN A 196 20.65 -6.23 5.49
N LYS A 197 20.13 -5.41 4.56
CA LYS A 197 19.75 -4.02 4.84
C LYS A 197 18.66 -3.90 5.91
N ILE A 198 17.69 -4.82 5.92
CA ILE A 198 16.65 -4.88 6.95
C ILE A 198 17.27 -5.23 8.31
N GLU A 199 18.15 -6.23 8.38
CA GLU A 199 18.83 -6.64 9.61
C GLU A 199 19.69 -5.49 10.17
N GLU A 200 20.41 -4.77 9.31
CA GLU A 200 21.20 -3.58 9.68
C GLU A 200 20.32 -2.45 10.24
N LEU A 201 19.21 -2.12 9.57
CA LEU A 201 18.33 -1.04 10.00
C LEU A 201 17.62 -1.37 11.33
N THR A 202 17.21 -2.62 11.52
CA THR A 202 16.42 -3.05 12.67
C THR A 202 17.26 -3.53 13.86
N GLY A 203 18.52 -3.89 13.62
CA GLY A 203 19.36 -4.60 14.59
C GLY A 203 18.87 -6.02 14.89
N THR A 204 17.87 -6.53 14.15
CA THR A 204 17.22 -7.83 14.39
C THR A 204 17.63 -8.82 13.31
N LYS A 205 18.22 -9.95 13.71
CA LYS A 205 18.58 -11.02 12.79
C LYS A 205 17.33 -11.76 12.30
N ILE A 206 17.19 -11.91 10.99
CA ILE A 206 16.15 -12.71 10.36
C ILE A 206 16.62 -14.17 10.37
N THR A 207 15.99 -14.96 11.23
CA THR A 207 16.26 -16.38 11.44
C THR A 207 15.27 -17.24 10.66
N ARG A 208 15.53 -18.55 10.56
CA ARG A 208 14.56 -19.48 9.97
C ARG A 208 13.22 -19.45 10.69
N GLN A 209 13.23 -19.30 12.03
CA GLN A 209 12.04 -19.36 12.86
C GLN A 209 11.14 -18.14 12.65
N ASN A 210 11.66 -16.92 12.85
CA ASN A 210 10.87 -15.70 12.68
C ASN A 210 10.44 -15.47 11.22
N LEU A 211 11.25 -15.90 10.25
CA LEU A 211 10.87 -15.86 8.84
C LEU A 211 9.71 -16.81 8.54
N LYS A 212 9.75 -18.02 9.09
CA LYS A 212 8.65 -18.99 8.95
C LYS A 212 7.35 -18.44 9.53
N GLU A 213 7.41 -17.85 10.73
CA GLU A 213 6.25 -17.22 11.37
C GLU A 213 5.69 -16.05 10.54
N ALA A 214 6.55 -15.20 9.99
CA ALA A 214 6.14 -14.11 9.10
C ALA A 214 5.48 -14.60 7.82
N ILE A 215 6.03 -15.66 7.20
CA ILE A 215 5.44 -16.30 6.02
C ILE A 215 4.06 -16.87 6.35
N GLU A 216 3.93 -17.61 7.46
CA GLU A 216 2.65 -18.19 7.89
C GLU A 216 1.60 -17.11 8.17
N LYS A 217 2.01 -15.99 8.75
CA LYS A 217 1.15 -14.81 8.96
C LYS A 217 0.58 -14.28 7.64
N LEU A 218 1.41 -14.08 6.61
CA LEU A 218 0.95 -13.60 5.30
C LEU A 218 0.18 -14.67 4.51
N GLN A 219 0.48 -15.95 4.71
CA GLN A 219 -0.30 -17.04 4.12
C GLN A 219 -1.72 -17.07 4.65
N LYS A 220 -1.95 -16.78 5.94
CA LYS A 220 -3.30 -16.62 6.49
C LYS A 220 -4.04 -15.47 5.81
N ALA A 221 -3.41 -14.31 5.66
CA ALA A 221 -3.98 -13.19 4.91
C ALA A 221 -4.32 -13.57 3.46
N THR A 222 -3.43 -14.30 2.79
CA THR A 222 -3.66 -14.79 1.42
C THR A 222 -4.84 -15.75 1.34
N LYS A 223 -5.06 -16.60 2.37
CA LYS A 223 -6.21 -17.50 2.45
C LYS A 223 -7.52 -16.72 2.64
N ALA A 224 -7.55 -15.74 3.55
CA ALA A 224 -8.72 -14.88 3.77
C ALA A 224 -9.09 -14.11 2.48
N PHE A 225 -8.09 -13.51 1.80
CA PHE A 225 -8.30 -12.90 0.49
C PHE A 225 -8.89 -13.87 -0.52
N ARG A 226 -8.32 -15.07 -0.65
CA ARG A 226 -8.82 -16.09 -1.60
C ARG A 226 -10.23 -16.53 -1.25
N ARG A 227 -10.57 -16.71 0.04
CA ARG A 227 -11.92 -17.04 0.50
C ARG A 227 -12.94 -15.98 0.03
N LEU A 228 -12.63 -14.70 0.23
CA LEU A 228 -13.45 -13.61 -0.30
C LEU A 228 -13.61 -13.69 -1.82
N GLN A 229 -12.54 -13.98 -2.56
CA GLN A 229 -12.59 -14.13 -4.01
C GLN A 229 -13.42 -15.35 -4.46
N GLU A 230 -13.38 -16.47 -3.74
CA GLU A 230 -14.18 -17.66 -4.03
C GLU A 230 -15.68 -17.39 -3.83
N ILE A 231 -16.07 -16.74 -2.72
CA ILE A 231 -17.46 -16.33 -2.48
C ILE A 231 -17.95 -15.45 -3.64
N ARG A 232 -17.12 -14.50 -4.07
CA ARG A 232 -17.42 -13.60 -5.18
C ARG A 232 -17.57 -14.30 -6.53
N LYS A 233 -17.18 -15.57 -6.72
CA LYS A 233 -17.47 -16.31 -7.96
C LYS A 233 -18.95 -16.68 -8.09
N GLY A 234 -19.63 -16.88 -6.97
CA GLY A 234 -21.03 -17.29 -6.88
C GLY A 234 -22.00 -16.12 -6.77
N ALA A 235 -22.92 -16.24 -5.82
CA ALA A 235 -24.00 -15.29 -5.60
C ALA A 235 -23.49 -13.87 -5.29
N PRO A 236 -24.19 -12.80 -5.71
CA PRO A 236 -23.72 -11.43 -5.55
C PRO A 236 -23.98 -10.91 -4.13
N VAL A 237 -23.34 -11.48 -3.11
CA VAL A 237 -23.49 -11.12 -1.69
C VAL A 237 -22.63 -9.93 -1.24
N ILE A 238 -21.76 -9.40 -2.12
CA ILE A 238 -20.95 -8.21 -1.88
C ILE A 238 -20.76 -7.42 -3.18
N THR A 239 -20.75 -6.09 -3.10
CA THR A 239 -20.48 -5.25 -4.27
C THR A 239 -18.99 -5.28 -4.65
N GLY A 240 -18.68 -5.05 -5.93
CA GLY A 240 -17.28 -4.96 -6.38
C GLY A 240 -16.50 -3.82 -5.72
N ARG A 241 -17.15 -2.72 -5.33
CA ARG A 241 -16.52 -1.58 -4.64
C ARG A 241 -16.17 -1.92 -3.20
N ASP A 242 -17.08 -2.59 -2.47
CA ASP A 242 -16.82 -3.05 -1.11
C ASP A 242 -15.69 -4.07 -1.08
N ALA A 243 -15.70 -5.05 -1.99
CA ALA A 243 -14.61 -6.02 -2.10
C ALA A 243 -13.26 -5.36 -2.48
N MET A 244 -13.28 -4.28 -3.28
CA MET A 244 -12.07 -3.52 -3.57
C MET A 244 -11.55 -2.78 -2.33
N LEU A 245 -12.43 -2.16 -1.55
CA LEU A 245 -12.06 -1.50 -0.30
C LEU A 245 -11.42 -2.49 0.69
N VAL A 246 -12.01 -3.68 0.86
CA VAL A 246 -11.43 -4.76 1.67
C VAL A 246 -10.02 -5.10 1.17
N ASN A 247 -9.83 -5.24 -0.14
CA ASN A 247 -8.50 -5.53 -0.70
C ASN A 247 -7.49 -4.40 -0.48
N GLN A 248 -7.89 -3.15 -0.69
CA GLN A 248 -6.99 -1.99 -0.57
C GLN A 248 -6.53 -1.75 0.88
N THR A 249 -7.41 -1.95 1.85
CA THR A 249 -7.08 -1.76 3.28
C THR A 249 -6.00 -2.72 3.78
N SER A 250 -5.80 -3.87 3.13
CA SER A 250 -4.69 -4.80 3.43
C SER A 250 -3.30 -4.18 3.25
N LEU A 251 -3.19 -3.13 2.42
CA LEU A 251 -1.94 -2.47 2.08
C LEU A 251 -1.48 -1.48 3.17
N TRP A 252 -2.41 -1.06 4.03
CA TRP A 252 -2.18 -0.02 5.04
C TRP A 252 -2.33 -0.54 6.46
N ASP A 253 -3.28 -1.45 6.70
CA ASP A 253 -3.59 -1.90 8.05
C ASP A 253 -2.57 -2.88 8.63
N ASP A 254 -2.73 -3.19 9.92
CA ASP A 254 -2.09 -4.37 10.49
C ASP A 254 -2.63 -5.64 9.84
N ILE A 255 -1.73 -6.48 9.32
CA ILE A 255 -2.12 -7.62 8.49
C ILE A 255 -2.86 -8.72 9.28
N GLU A 256 -2.61 -8.86 10.59
CA GLU A 256 -3.31 -9.84 11.42
C GLU A 256 -4.74 -9.38 11.69
N ARG A 257 -4.89 -8.11 12.07
CA ARG A 257 -6.21 -7.50 12.22
C ARG A 257 -7.01 -7.55 10.92
N TRP A 258 -6.41 -7.17 9.80
CA TRP A 258 -7.05 -7.23 8.50
C TRP A 258 -7.49 -8.66 8.12
N THR A 259 -6.63 -9.66 8.39
CA THR A 259 -6.95 -11.07 8.14
C THR A 259 -8.18 -11.49 8.94
N GLN A 260 -8.18 -11.22 10.25
CA GLN A 260 -9.30 -11.55 11.13
C GLN A 260 -10.60 -10.89 10.65
N LYS A 261 -10.57 -9.59 10.33
CA LYS A 261 -11.75 -8.86 9.89
C LYS A 261 -12.26 -9.29 8.52
N THR A 262 -11.36 -9.75 7.65
CA THR A 262 -11.75 -10.34 6.36
C THR A 262 -12.40 -11.70 6.55
N ASP A 263 -11.91 -12.53 7.47
CA ASP A 263 -12.55 -13.82 7.80
C ASP A 263 -13.94 -13.62 8.43
N GLU A 264 -14.08 -12.69 9.39
CA GLU A 264 -15.38 -12.31 9.98
C GLU A 264 -16.38 -11.86 8.90
N LEU A 265 -15.92 -11.04 7.94
CA LEU A 265 -16.75 -10.64 6.80
C LEU A 265 -17.13 -11.86 5.94
N CYS A 266 -16.19 -12.76 5.64
CA CYS A 266 -16.48 -13.95 4.84
C CYS A 266 -17.52 -14.86 5.50
N ASP A 267 -17.48 -15.04 6.82
CA ASP A 267 -18.48 -15.81 7.56
C ASP A 267 -19.89 -15.24 7.34
N VAL A 268 -20.03 -13.91 7.41
CA VAL A 268 -21.32 -13.24 7.17
C VAL A 268 -21.75 -13.34 5.71
N LEU A 269 -20.81 -13.21 4.76
CA LEU A 269 -21.12 -13.32 3.34
C LEU A 269 -21.57 -14.74 2.96
N GLU A 270 -20.94 -15.78 3.50
CA GLU A 270 -21.34 -17.17 3.28
C GLU A 270 -22.77 -17.42 3.81
N LYS A 271 -23.09 -16.93 5.01
CA LYS A 271 -24.45 -17.00 5.54
C LYS A 271 -25.47 -16.30 4.62
N ARG A 272 -25.12 -15.13 4.08
CA ARG A 272 -25.96 -14.42 3.11
C ARG A 272 -26.18 -15.19 1.81
N VAL A 273 -25.22 -16.03 1.39
CA VAL A 273 -25.42 -16.92 0.24
C VAL A 273 -26.55 -17.91 0.53
N GLU A 274 -26.57 -18.51 1.73
CA GLU A 274 -27.61 -19.47 2.15
C GLU A 274 -28.99 -18.81 2.26
N GLU A 275 -29.04 -17.60 2.82
CA GLU A 275 -30.26 -16.83 3.02
C GLU A 275 -30.76 -16.14 1.74
N LYS A 276 -29.97 -16.18 0.67
CA LYS A 276 -30.19 -15.45 -0.59
C LYS A 276 -30.31 -13.93 -0.39
N ASP A 277 -29.60 -13.38 0.60
CA ASP A 277 -29.51 -11.94 0.85
C ASP A 277 -28.40 -11.33 -0.02
N TYR A 278 -28.80 -10.83 -1.18
CA TYR A 278 -27.87 -10.38 -2.20
C TYR A 278 -27.69 -8.86 -2.20
N ALA A 279 -26.47 -8.42 -2.52
CA ALA A 279 -26.13 -7.01 -2.72
C ALA A 279 -26.71 -6.42 -4.01
N THR A 280 -27.10 -7.26 -4.97
CA THR A 280 -27.79 -6.87 -6.20
C THR A 280 -28.59 -8.04 -6.78
N TYR A 281 -29.36 -7.83 -7.84
CA TYR A 281 -30.16 -8.87 -8.46
C TYR A 281 -29.28 -10.00 -9.03
N PRO A 282 -29.67 -11.28 -8.90
CA PRO A 282 -28.87 -12.42 -9.36
C PRO A 282 -28.48 -12.41 -10.85
N ASP A 283 -29.32 -11.80 -11.69
CA ASP A 283 -29.16 -11.67 -13.14
C ASP A 283 -28.35 -10.43 -13.55
N THR A 284 -27.89 -9.61 -12.60
CA THR A 284 -27.05 -8.45 -12.86
C THR A 284 -25.77 -8.87 -13.61
N PRO A 285 -25.43 -8.23 -14.75
CA PRO A 285 -24.22 -8.53 -15.48
C PRO A 285 -22.96 -8.42 -14.61
N ARG A 286 -22.09 -9.41 -14.72
CA ARG A 286 -20.87 -9.53 -13.90
C ARG A 286 -19.65 -9.09 -14.68
N VAL A 287 -18.85 -8.22 -14.06
CA VAL A 287 -17.66 -7.63 -14.69
C VAL A 287 -16.40 -8.06 -13.93
N MET A 288 -15.36 -8.44 -14.67
CA MET A 288 -14.01 -8.66 -14.16
C MET A 288 -13.12 -7.51 -14.62
N ILE A 289 -12.58 -6.76 -13.67
CA ILE A 289 -11.62 -5.69 -13.94
C ILE A 289 -10.22 -6.32 -14.03
N THR A 290 -9.50 -6.00 -15.11
CA THR A 290 -8.12 -6.43 -15.34
C THR A 290 -7.26 -5.23 -15.71
N GLY A 291 -6.01 -5.21 -15.24
CA GLY A 291 -5.07 -4.13 -15.51
C GLY A 291 -4.25 -3.73 -14.29
N THR A 292 -3.94 -2.43 -14.21
CA THR A 292 -3.13 -1.86 -13.14
C THR A 292 -3.88 -1.78 -11.80
N PRO A 293 -3.19 -1.82 -10.65
CA PRO A 293 -3.82 -1.63 -9.36
C PRO A 293 -4.49 -0.25 -9.27
N MET A 294 -5.69 -0.21 -8.69
CA MET A 294 -6.39 1.02 -8.31
C MET A 294 -5.94 1.38 -6.89
N ILE A 295 -5.16 2.45 -6.76
CA ILE A 295 -4.61 2.96 -5.49
C ILE A 295 -5.26 4.30 -5.20
#